data_AF-A0AA47EPB9-F1
#
_entry.id   AF-A0AA47EPB9-F1
#
_cell.length_a   1.000
_cell.length_b   1.000
_cell.length_c   1.000
_cell.angle_alpha   90.00
_cell.angle_beta   90.00
_cell.angle_gamma   90.00
#
_symmetry.space_group_name_H-M   'P 1'
#
loop_
_entity.id
_entity.type
_entity.pdbx_description
1 polymer ?
#
loop_
_entity_poly.entity_id
_entity_poly.type
_entity_poly.pdbx_seq_one_letter_code
_entity_poly.pdbx_strand_id
1 'polypeptide(L)'
;MKALKSKGLILSLSLILVLLTGCGSQEVTKKPGSQETTKKPVIYLYPKSQQTVSVKLAYKGKITCTYPEYNDGWKVKAHPDGTLTNISDNREYSYLYWEGVSNNKWDMSNGFVIKGND
;
A
#
# COMPACT_ATOMS: atom_id res chain seq x y z
N MET A 1 -29.19 49.59 32.44
CA MET A 1 -28.51 48.95 31.28
C MET A 1 -27.15 48.43 31.75
N LYS A 2 -26.86 47.15 31.46
CA LYS A 2 -25.56 46.45 31.27
C LYS A 2 -24.30 47.16 31.82
N ALA A 3 -23.35 46.53 32.52
CA ALA A 3 -23.05 45.14 32.81
C ALA A 3 -21.91 45.10 33.84
N LEU A 4 -21.83 44.05 34.65
CA LEU A 4 -20.54 43.59 35.17
C LEU A 4 -20.59 42.07 35.29
N LYS A 5 -20.15 41.38 34.24
CA LYS A 5 -20.04 39.92 34.22
C LYS A 5 -18.69 39.53 34.81
N SER A 6 -18.71 39.22 36.09
CA SER A 6 -17.67 38.42 36.75
C SER A 6 -18.18 36.98 36.79
N LYS A 7 -17.39 36.06 36.21
CA LYS A 7 -17.20 34.67 36.65
C LYS A 7 -16.29 33.96 35.65
N GLY A 8 -15.00 33.98 35.97
CA GLY A 8 -14.09 32.94 35.51
C GLY A 8 -14.55 31.61 36.12
N LEU A 9 -14.75 30.62 35.27
CA LEU A 9 -14.77 29.23 35.66
C LEU A 9 -14.28 28.43 34.45
N ILE A 10 -12.95 28.39 34.31
CA ILE A 10 -12.25 27.50 33.40
C ILE A 10 -12.38 26.10 34.00
N LEU A 11 -13.39 25.36 33.55
CA LEU A 11 -13.66 23.97 33.93
C LEU A 11 -14.17 23.24 32.68
N SER A 12 -13.29 23.06 31.70
CA SER A 12 -13.44 21.98 30.72
C SER A 12 -12.19 21.10 30.82
N LEU A 13 -12.13 20.41 31.95
CA LEU A 13 -11.17 19.36 32.24
C LEU A 13 -11.48 18.18 31.30
N SER A 14 -10.69 18.10 30.24
CA SER A 14 -10.24 16.90 29.53
C SER A 14 -10.82 15.58 30.04
N LEU A 15 -11.96 15.15 29.47
CA LEU A 15 -12.43 13.78 29.53
C LEU A 15 -12.77 13.28 28.12
N ILE A 16 -11.78 13.38 27.22
CA ILE A 16 -11.74 12.54 26.02
C ILE A 16 -10.97 11.30 26.43
N LEU A 17 -11.64 10.45 27.21
CA LEU A 17 -11.16 9.14 27.60
C LEU A 17 -11.27 8.23 26.37
N VAL A 18 -10.18 8.17 25.62
CA VAL A 18 -9.63 6.97 24.97
C VAL A 18 -10.66 5.84 24.82
N LEU A 19 -11.47 5.89 23.75
CA LEU A 19 -12.05 4.68 23.21
C LEU A 19 -10.95 4.01 22.38
N LEU A 20 -10.14 3.20 23.08
CA LEU A 20 -9.39 2.08 22.52
C LEU A 20 -10.38 1.07 21.94
N THR A 21 -11.07 1.41 20.86
CA THR A 21 -11.55 0.38 19.95
C THR A 21 -10.34 -0.05 19.15
N GLY A 22 -9.59 -1.01 19.70
CA GLY A 22 -8.72 -1.83 18.87
C GLY A 22 -9.57 -2.33 17.71
N CYS A 23 -9.11 -2.08 16.49
CA CYS A 23 -9.72 -2.68 15.31
C CYS A 23 -9.44 -4.18 15.44
N GLY A 24 -10.38 -4.91 16.05
CA GLY A 24 -10.29 -6.35 16.19
C GLY A 24 -10.10 -6.94 14.80
N SER A 25 -9.11 -7.81 14.65
CA SER A 25 -8.93 -8.64 13.47
C SER A 25 -10.28 -9.31 13.18
N GLN A 26 -10.98 -8.84 12.16
CA GLN A 26 -12.16 -9.53 11.68
C GLN A 26 -11.68 -10.87 11.14
N GLU A 27 -12.06 -11.95 11.82
CA GLU A 27 -12.04 -13.26 11.21
C GLU A 27 -12.88 -13.18 9.93
N VAL A 28 -12.20 -13.22 8.79
CA VAL A 28 -12.85 -13.25 7.48
C VAL A 28 -13.55 -14.60 7.38
N THR A 29 -14.81 -14.62 7.80
CA THR A 29 -15.74 -15.70 7.46
C THR A 29 -15.83 -15.74 5.94
N LYS A 30 -15.24 -16.76 5.32
CA LYS A 30 -15.28 -16.98 3.87
C LYS A 30 -16.74 -17.16 3.45
N LYS A 31 -17.36 -16.08 2.98
CA LYS A 31 -18.70 -16.11 2.39
C LYS A 31 -18.60 -16.75 0.99
N PRO A 32 -19.50 -17.66 0.60
CA PRO A 32 -19.49 -18.21 -0.76
C PRO A 32 -19.70 -17.07 -1.75
N GLY A 33 -18.74 -16.82 -2.63
CA GLY A 33 -18.72 -15.67 -3.56
C GLY A 33 -17.85 -14.48 -3.13
N SER A 34 -17.03 -14.62 -2.09
CA SER A 34 -16.05 -13.59 -1.71
C SER A 34 -15.05 -13.34 -2.85
N GLN A 35 -14.93 -12.08 -3.28
CA GLN A 35 -13.86 -11.68 -4.19
C GLN A 35 -12.52 -11.94 -3.51
N GLU A 36 -11.65 -12.70 -4.16
CA GLU A 36 -10.30 -12.94 -3.68
C GLU A 36 -9.54 -11.60 -3.73
N THR A 37 -9.27 -11.03 -2.57
CA THR A 37 -8.37 -9.90 -2.47
C THR A 37 -6.99 -10.40 -2.92
N THR A 38 -6.44 -9.83 -3.98
CA THR A 38 -5.04 -10.07 -4.31
C THR A 38 -4.25 -9.72 -3.04
N LYS A 39 -3.31 -10.57 -2.60
CA LYS A 39 -2.42 -10.22 -1.47
C LYS A 39 -1.61 -8.95 -1.82
N LYS A 40 -0.64 -8.56 -1.01
CA LYS A 40 0.19 -7.36 -1.23
C LYS A 40 1.42 -7.68 -2.11
N PRO A 41 1.36 -7.69 -3.47
CA PRO A 41 2.51 -7.99 -4.30
C PRO A 41 3.51 -6.84 -4.30
N VAL A 42 4.79 -7.21 -4.27
CA VAL A 42 5.92 -6.29 -4.35
C VAL A 42 6.80 -6.74 -5.52
N ILE A 43 7.29 -5.78 -6.32
CA ILE A 43 8.16 -6.01 -7.46
C ILE A 43 9.52 -5.40 -7.14
N TYR A 44 10.55 -6.25 -7.17
CA TYR A 44 11.94 -5.86 -7.05
C TYR A 44 12.63 -5.98 -8.41
N LEU A 45 13.56 -5.07 -8.73
CA LEU A 45 14.33 -5.08 -9.97
C LEU A 45 15.82 -5.08 -9.65
N TYR A 46 16.53 -6.14 -10.02
CA TYR A 46 17.97 -6.31 -9.81
C TYR A 46 18.69 -6.51 -11.14
N PRO A 47 18.86 -5.44 -11.96
CA PRO A 47 19.59 -5.55 -13.21
C PRO A 47 21.09 -5.75 -12.99
N LYS A 48 21.80 -6.34 -13.97
CA LYS A 48 23.27 -6.49 -13.90
C LYS A 48 24.03 -5.14 -13.91
N SER A 49 23.47 -4.14 -14.58
CA SER A 49 23.99 -2.78 -14.64
C SER A 49 22.83 -1.79 -14.55
N GLN A 50 23.09 -0.57 -14.10
CA GLN A 50 22.06 0.47 -14.05
C GLN A 50 21.38 0.64 -15.40
N GLN A 51 20.05 0.58 -15.44
CA GLN A 51 19.28 0.75 -16.67
C GLN A 51 17.89 1.31 -16.39
N THR A 52 17.29 1.90 -17.42
CA THR A 52 15.89 2.33 -17.36
C THR A 52 14.97 1.16 -17.66
N VAL A 53 14.01 0.91 -16.77
CA VAL A 53 13.02 -0.16 -16.88
C VAL A 53 11.63 0.46 -16.87
N SER A 54 10.77 -0.02 -17.78
CA SER A 54 9.34 0.29 -17.80
C SER A 54 8.56 -0.92 -17.32
N VAL A 55 7.70 -0.73 -16.32
CA VAL A 55 6.85 -1.77 -15.74
C VAL A 55 5.39 -1.40 -15.94
N LYS A 56 4.64 -2.27 -16.64
CA LYS A 56 3.19 -2.16 -16.82
C LYS A 56 2.51 -3.42 -16.30
N LEU A 57 1.43 -3.23 -15.56
CA LEU A 57 0.59 -4.30 -15.03
C LEU A 57 -0.43 -4.72 -16.08
N ALA A 58 -0.31 -5.95 -16.59
CA ALA A 58 -1.34 -6.61 -17.39
C ALA A 58 -2.42 -7.23 -16.47
N TYR A 59 -3.07 -6.40 -15.65
CA TYR A 59 -3.99 -6.86 -14.62
C TYR A 59 -5.45 -6.79 -15.07
N LYS A 60 -6.12 -7.95 -15.16
CA LYS A 60 -7.55 -8.06 -15.47
C LYS A 60 -8.40 -7.88 -14.19
N GLY A 61 -8.32 -6.71 -13.59
CA GLY A 61 -9.01 -6.38 -12.35
C GLY A 61 -8.97 -4.89 -12.07
N LYS A 62 -9.43 -4.48 -10.90
CA LYS A 62 -9.36 -3.08 -10.47
C LYS A 62 -8.13 -2.89 -9.58
N ILE A 63 -7.23 -1.99 -9.97
CA ILE A 63 -6.13 -1.55 -9.11
C ILE A 63 -6.72 -0.67 -7.99
N THR A 64 -6.37 -0.96 -6.74
CA THR A 64 -6.87 -0.26 -5.54
C THR A 64 -5.81 0.59 -4.86
N CYS A 65 -4.53 0.21 -4.97
CA CYS A 65 -3.43 0.94 -4.38
C CYS A 65 -2.15 0.73 -5.20
N THR A 66 -1.29 1.74 -5.25
CA THR A 66 0.01 1.68 -5.93
C THR A 66 1.02 2.53 -5.18
N TYR A 67 2.29 2.09 -5.18
CA TYR A 67 3.39 2.87 -4.64
C TYR A 67 4.69 2.55 -5.42
N PRO A 68 5.40 3.53 -5.99
CA PRO A 68 5.00 4.93 -6.20
C PRO A 68 3.70 5.07 -7.01
N GLU A 69 3.26 6.30 -7.25
CA GLU A 69 2.09 6.54 -8.11
C GLU A 69 2.28 5.88 -9.49
N TYR A 70 1.33 5.01 -9.88
CA TYR A 70 1.47 4.16 -11.06
C TYR A 70 1.30 4.91 -12.38
N ASN A 71 0.55 6.02 -12.43
CA ASN A 71 0.24 6.73 -13.67
C ASN A 71 -0.27 5.76 -14.78
N ASP A 72 0.53 5.50 -15.82
CA ASP A 72 0.28 4.51 -16.89
C ASP A 72 1.38 3.41 -16.93
N GLY A 73 1.96 3.13 -15.77
CA GLY A 73 3.15 2.30 -15.60
C GLY A 73 4.27 3.07 -14.90
N TRP A 74 5.11 2.31 -14.20
CA TRP A 74 6.32 2.88 -13.63
C TRP A 74 7.43 2.91 -14.67
N LYS A 75 8.15 4.02 -14.70
CA LYS A 75 9.41 4.14 -15.41
C LYS A 75 10.47 4.49 -14.39
N VAL A 76 11.41 3.59 -14.17
CA VAL A 76 12.44 3.72 -13.13
C VAL A 76 13.83 3.58 -13.71
N LYS A 77 14.80 4.24 -13.09
CA LYS A 77 16.21 3.86 -13.21
C LYS A 77 16.48 2.83 -12.12
N ALA A 78 16.65 1.56 -12.52
CA ALA A 78 16.91 0.46 -11.61
C ALA A 78 18.41 0.24 -11.46
N HIS A 79 18.88 0.07 -10.23
CA HIS A 79 20.28 -0.15 -9.87
C HIS A 79 20.51 -1.61 -9.47
N PRO A 80 21.73 -2.16 -9.64
CA PRO A 80 22.03 -3.55 -9.27
C PRO A 80 21.82 -3.90 -7.80
N ASP A 81 21.85 -2.91 -6.91
CA ASP A 81 21.60 -3.06 -5.47
C ASP A 81 20.09 -3.13 -5.12
N GLY A 82 19.22 -2.96 -6.10
CA GLY A 82 17.76 -2.95 -5.94
C GLY A 82 17.15 -1.56 -5.73
N THR A 83 17.96 -0.51 -5.64
CA THR A 83 17.45 0.87 -5.54
C THR A 83 16.79 1.29 -6.85
N LEU A 84 15.63 1.92 -6.76
CA LEU A 84 14.87 2.42 -7.90
C LEU A 84 14.72 3.94 -7.81
N THR A 85 15.23 4.68 -8.78
CA THR A 85 14.85 6.10 -8.94
C THR A 85 13.64 6.20 -9.86
N ASN A 86 12.50 6.64 -9.34
CA ASN A 86 11.30 6.83 -10.15
C ASN A 86 11.44 8.10 -11.01
N ILE A 87 11.20 7.98 -12.31
CA ILE A 87 11.42 9.09 -13.24
C ILE A 87 10.38 10.19 -13.09
N SER A 88 9.15 9.86 -12.65
CA SER A 88 8.07 10.85 -12.57
C SER A 88 8.25 11.87 -11.45
N ASP A 89 8.81 11.46 -10.31
CA ASP A 89 9.01 12.30 -9.12
C ASP A 89 10.47 12.47 -8.72
N ASN A 90 11.39 11.78 -9.41
CA ASN A 90 12.83 11.76 -9.15
C ASN A 90 13.19 11.35 -7.71
N ARG A 91 12.36 10.52 -7.07
CA ARG A 91 12.60 9.98 -5.72
C ARG A 91 13.10 8.54 -5.79
N GLU A 92 13.80 8.15 -4.74
CA GLU A 92 14.27 6.78 -4.57
C GLU A 92 13.25 5.92 -3.83
N TYR A 93 13.15 4.67 -4.29
CA TYR A 93 12.23 3.67 -3.78
C TYR A 93 12.94 2.32 -3.72
N SER A 94 12.62 1.53 -2.70
CA SER A 94 13.17 0.18 -2.55
C SER A 94 12.41 -0.87 -3.35
N TYR A 95 11.21 -0.55 -3.83
CA TYR A 95 10.33 -1.48 -4.55
C TYR A 95 9.20 -0.76 -5.27
N LEU A 96 8.54 -1.47 -6.19
CA LEU A 96 7.23 -1.11 -6.71
C LEU A 96 6.17 -1.98 -6.04
N TYR A 97 5.02 -1.39 -5.76
CA TYR A 97 3.92 -2.03 -5.07
C TYR A 97 2.61 -1.75 -5.79
N TRP A 98 1.75 -2.76 -5.85
CA TRP A 98 0.36 -2.58 -6.23
C TRP A 98 -0.55 -3.47 -5.41
N GLU A 99 -1.82 -3.10 -5.37
CA GLU A 99 -2.91 -3.92 -4.85
C GLU A 99 -4.05 -3.85 -5.85
N GLY A 100 -4.84 -4.92 -5.92
CA GLY A 100 -6.04 -4.92 -6.73
C GLY A 100 -7.01 -6.01 -6.34
N VAL A 101 -8.23 -5.85 -6.81
CA VAL A 101 -9.31 -6.82 -6.62
C VAL A 101 -9.66 -7.45 -7.96
N SER A 102 -9.71 -8.78 -7.98
CA SER A 102 -10.08 -9.55 -9.17
C SER A 102 -10.65 -10.92 -8.79
N ASN A 103 -11.43 -11.51 -9.68
CA ASN A 103 -11.84 -12.91 -9.58
C ASN A 103 -10.88 -13.86 -10.32
N ASN A 104 -9.65 -13.41 -10.58
CA ASN A 104 -8.70 -14.17 -11.40
C ASN A 104 -8.16 -15.38 -10.64
N LYS A 105 -8.03 -16.50 -11.35
CA LYS A 105 -7.23 -17.64 -10.90
C LYS A 105 -5.82 -17.48 -11.45
N TRP A 106 -4.84 -17.35 -10.56
CA TRP A 106 -3.44 -17.18 -10.94
C TRP A 106 -2.84 -18.48 -11.44
N ASP A 107 -2.24 -18.44 -12.62
CA ASP A 107 -1.42 -19.54 -13.13
C ASP A 107 -0.02 -19.45 -12.51
N MET A 108 0.31 -20.41 -11.66
CA MET A 108 1.59 -20.52 -10.97
C MET A 108 2.48 -21.61 -11.61
N SER A 109 2.20 -22.02 -12.86
CA SER A 109 2.98 -23.04 -13.59
C SER A 109 4.40 -22.60 -13.93
N ASN A 110 4.68 -21.30 -13.86
CA ASN A 110 5.97 -20.70 -14.19
C ASN A 110 6.56 -19.93 -12.99
N GLY A 111 7.89 -19.85 -12.95
CA GLY A 111 8.63 -19.21 -11.87
C GLY A 111 9.03 -20.20 -10.77
N PHE A 112 9.31 -19.68 -9.58
CA PHE A 112 9.71 -20.48 -8.42
C PHE A 112 9.19 -19.85 -7.13
N VAL A 113 9.00 -20.68 -6.11
CA VAL A 113 8.66 -20.24 -4.75
C VAL A 113 9.90 -20.46 -3.89
N ILE A 114 10.38 -19.41 -3.23
CA ILE A 114 11.47 -19.50 -2.26
C ILE A 114 10.86 -19.71 -0.87
N LYS A 115 11.30 -20.75 -0.16
CA LYS A 115 10.90 -20.95 1.24
C LYS A 115 11.50 -19.82 2.08
N GLY A 116 10.70 -19.19 2.94
CA GLY A 116 11.23 -18.31 3.97
C GLY A 116 12.10 -19.12 4.94
N ASN A 117 13.18 -18.52 5.45
CA ASN A 117 13.82 -19.07 6.64
C ASN A 117 12.88 -18.85 7.82
N ASP A 118 12.63 -19.92 8.57
CA ASP A 118 11.89 -19.91 9.84
C ASP A 118 12.76 -19.29 10.95
#